data_AF-A0A7V4JS43-F1
#
_entry.id   AF-A0A7V4JS43-F1
#
_cell.length_a   1.000
_cell.length_b   1.000
_cell.length_c   1.000
_cell.angle_alpha   90.00
_cell.angle_beta   90.00
_cell.angle_gamma   90.00
#
_symmetry.space_group_name_H-M   'P 1'
#
loop_
_entity.id
_entity.type
_entity.pdbx_description
1 polymer ?
#
loop_
_entity_poly.entity_id
_entity_poly.type
_entity_poly.pdbx_seq_one_letter_code
_entity_poly.pdbx_strand_id
1 'polypeptide(L)'
;MINRFRFAFAILACVVGLMIVAPAGWSRAQDEITLSAADAGRAITLTETHTLAVVLPANPSTGYLWQVEGLDGHILAVVETADLSYADATLGAIAQQTLRFRAIAAGSSDLRLAYRRPWETGAAPLATFAVTVTGAGPFTGAYVPVPTPTPAPAPRLAVEPAYDVTGQALPAHFNWCDQGGCTPVKDQGNCGSCWAFATSAALESVTLIANQTPGVDLNLSEQVLVSCGNSGSCNGGYISTASEFFKNTGLPPETCYPYTATNGSCSSACANWQSSAYRISGWQYVATHSPTAEGIKNALYQYGPLVTTMAVYQDFFSYRSGVYSYVSGSLAGYHAILIVGYDDPGQYFIVKNSWGTWWGEAGYFRIAYSELNSVVEFGDWTIAYTGMSPSCSYGVSQPTPSTLPGSGGNGSLTVNAPAGCPWTAASNAPWISITSGASGTGPGTVSFSASANPDSNPRSGSLRVAGQTVTVYQNAGVACTYSLNPGQQSLAASGGAGSVGVTTASGCPWTATSNSTWITVTAGASGNGSGTVVYSVAANAGTSSRSGSITIGGQVFTVSQSGVSCTYSISPNSNSVV
;
A
#
# COMPACT_ATOMS: atom_id res chain seq x y z
N MET A 1 -46.45 16.52 19.09
CA MET A 1 -46.60 17.75 19.90
C MET A 1 -45.19 18.30 20.09
N ILE A 2 -44.75 19.27 19.27
CA ILE A 2 -44.74 20.74 19.53
C ILE A 2 -43.71 21.04 20.63
N ASN A 3 -42.61 21.81 20.49
CA ASN A 3 -42.26 23.06 19.75
C ASN A 3 -40.72 23.09 19.55
N ARG A 4 -40.10 23.39 18.40
CA ARG A 4 -39.88 24.70 17.73
C ARG A 4 -39.41 25.86 18.63
N PHE A 5 -38.13 26.22 18.54
CA PHE A 5 -37.64 27.59 18.76
C PHE A 5 -36.75 28.01 17.59
N ARG A 6 -37.20 29.04 16.86
CA ARG A 6 -36.44 29.84 15.90
C ARG A 6 -36.07 31.13 16.62
N PHE A 7 -34.80 31.50 16.66
CA PHE A 7 -34.38 32.87 17.00
C PHE A 7 -34.04 33.61 15.72
N ALA A 8 -34.78 34.69 15.47
CA ALA A 8 -34.49 35.70 14.47
C ALA A 8 -33.73 36.83 15.16
N PHE A 9 -32.59 37.26 14.60
CA PHE A 9 -31.98 38.54 14.92
C PHE A 9 -32.15 39.47 13.72
N ALA A 10 -32.96 40.50 13.92
CA ALA A 10 -33.08 41.65 13.04
C ALA A 10 -32.01 42.67 13.44
N ILE A 11 -31.16 43.10 12.49
CA ILE A 11 -30.33 44.29 12.64
C ILE A 11 -30.83 45.32 11.64
N LEU A 12 -31.29 46.44 12.21
CA LEU A 12 -31.79 47.64 11.58
C LEU A 12 -30.59 48.45 11.06
N ALA A 13 -30.48 48.64 9.74
CA ALA A 13 -29.54 49.59 9.14
C ALA A 13 -30.31 50.79 8.58
N CYS A 14 -30.14 51.95 9.22
CA CYS A 14 -30.57 53.25 8.72
C CYS A 14 -29.91 53.56 7.37
N VAL A 15 -30.70 53.69 6.32
CA VAL A 15 -30.26 54.21 5.02
C VAL A 15 -30.42 55.73 5.05
N VAL A 16 -29.30 56.45 5.24
CA VAL A 16 -29.22 57.86 4.87
C VAL A 16 -28.85 57.90 3.38
N GLY A 17 -29.83 58.23 2.55
CA GLY A 17 -29.64 58.41 1.11
C GLY A 17 -28.81 59.66 0.83
N LEU A 18 -27.52 59.46 0.53
CA LEU A 18 -26.72 60.45 -0.18
C LEU A 18 -26.81 60.12 -1.68
N MET A 19 -27.69 60.81 -2.40
CA MET A 19 -27.68 60.81 -3.86
C MET A 19 -26.39 61.47 -4.35
N ILE A 20 -25.35 60.66 -4.56
CA ILE A 20 -24.26 61.04 -5.47
C ILE A 20 -24.75 60.71 -6.87
N VAL A 21 -25.08 61.75 -7.62
CA VAL A 21 -25.33 61.65 -9.06
C VAL A 21 -24.05 61.16 -9.71
N ALA A 22 -24.01 59.86 -10.06
CA ALA A 22 -22.96 59.33 -10.92
C ALA A 22 -23.07 60.02 -12.30
N PRO A 23 -21.97 60.51 -12.88
CA PRO A 23 -22.01 61.01 -14.24
C PRO A 23 -22.37 59.86 -15.19
N ALA A 24 -23.09 60.22 -16.25
CA ALA A 24 -23.72 59.35 -17.23
C ALA A 24 -22.90 58.09 -17.56
N GLY A 25 -23.57 56.93 -17.43
CA GLY A 25 -22.98 55.63 -17.64
C GLY A 25 -22.43 55.43 -19.05
N TRP A 26 -21.24 54.85 -19.14
CA TRP A 26 -20.84 54.10 -20.31
C TRP A 26 -21.55 52.74 -20.22
N SER A 27 -22.43 52.47 -21.17
CA SER A 27 -23.24 51.25 -21.21
C SER A 27 -22.36 50.01 -21.32
N ARG A 28 -22.57 49.06 -20.40
CA ARG A 28 -22.08 47.69 -20.50
C ARG A 28 -22.92 46.96 -21.57
N ALA A 29 -22.51 47.09 -22.83
CA ALA A 29 -22.72 46.16 -23.95
C ALA A 29 -22.16 46.84 -25.22
N GLN A 30 -20.95 46.47 -25.61
CA GLN A 30 -20.26 46.94 -26.82
C GLN A 30 -19.70 45.66 -27.48
N ASP A 31 -20.10 45.40 -28.73
CA ASP A 31 -20.09 44.09 -29.40
C ASP A 31 -18.87 43.19 -29.10
N GLU A 32 -19.04 42.18 -28.24
CA GLU A 32 -18.01 41.16 -27.98
C GLU A 32 -18.06 40.10 -29.09
N ILE A 33 -16.94 39.93 -29.80
CA ILE A 33 -16.75 38.86 -30.79
C ILE A 33 -16.03 37.72 -30.10
N THR A 34 -16.70 36.59 -29.95
CA THR A 34 -16.14 35.39 -29.31
C THR A 34 -15.56 34.44 -30.35
N LEU A 35 -14.32 34.01 -30.15
CA LEU A 35 -13.66 32.96 -30.90
C LEU A 35 -13.45 31.72 -30.04
N SER A 36 -13.50 30.57 -30.70
CA SER A 36 -13.20 29.26 -30.13
C SER A 36 -11.98 28.64 -30.83
N ALA A 37 -11.57 27.45 -30.39
CA ALA A 37 -10.50 26.70 -31.05
C ALA A 37 -10.76 26.45 -32.55
N ALA A 38 -12.04 26.38 -32.98
CA ALA A 38 -12.42 26.17 -34.38
C ALA A 38 -12.13 27.39 -35.28
N ASP A 39 -11.88 28.55 -34.69
CA ASP A 39 -11.64 29.80 -35.40
C ASP A 39 -10.16 30.07 -35.68
N ALA A 40 -9.28 29.11 -35.38
CA ALA A 40 -7.87 29.21 -35.68
C ALA A 40 -7.63 29.46 -37.18
N GLY A 41 -6.75 30.42 -37.48
CA GLY A 41 -6.41 30.85 -38.84
C GLY A 41 -7.41 31.83 -39.47
N ARG A 42 -8.50 32.21 -38.79
CA ARG A 42 -9.45 33.20 -39.33
C ARG A 42 -8.85 34.61 -39.31
N ALA A 43 -9.33 35.43 -40.24
CA ALA A 43 -9.13 36.87 -40.24
C ALA A 43 -10.35 37.56 -39.62
N ILE A 44 -10.13 38.44 -38.66
CA ILE A 44 -11.17 39.15 -37.89
C ILE A 44 -10.95 40.65 -38.01
N THR A 45 -12.02 41.40 -38.26
CA THR A 45 -11.97 42.87 -38.28
C THR A 45 -12.60 43.41 -37.00
N LEU A 46 -11.88 44.28 -36.29
CA LEU A 46 -12.34 44.98 -35.09
C LEU A 46 -12.39 46.48 -35.35
N THR A 47 -13.44 47.14 -34.89
CA THR A 47 -13.49 48.61 -34.78
C THR A 47 -13.21 49.03 -33.32
N GLU A 48 -13.12 50.34 -33.06
CA GLU A 48 -12.89 50.88 -31.70
C GLU A 48 -13.93 50.45 -30.65
N THR A 49 -15.11 49.97 -31.08
CA THR A 49 -16.21 49.51 -30.22
C THR A 49 -16.16 48.01 -29.91
N HIS A 50 -15.41 47.21 -30.67
CA HIS A 50 -15.41 45.75 -30.50
C HIS A 50 -14.45 45.31 -29.39
N THR A 51 -14.82 44.24 -28.69
CA THR A 51 -13.89 43.45 -27.87
C THR A 51 -13.78 42.05 -28.46
N LEU A 52 -12.57 41.57 -28.70
CA LEU A 52 -12.31 40.20 -29.15
C LEU A 52 -12.07 39.32 -27.92
N ALA A 53 -12.92 38.32 -27.70
CA ALA A 53 -12.75 37.31 -26.66
C ALA A 53 -12.34 35.98 -27.29
N VAL A 54 -11.16 35.47 -26.96
CA VAL A 54 -10.69 34.15 -27.37
C VAL A 54 -10.90 33.19 -26.22
N VAL A 55 -11.81 32.22 -26.39
CA VAL A 55 -12.21 31.25 -25.36
C VAL A 55 -11.66 29.88 -25.72
N LEU A 56 -10.71 29.39 -24.92
CA LEU A 56 -10.00 28.14 -25.18
C LEU A 56 -9.97 27.26 -23.93
N PRO A 57 -10.03 25.92 -24.06
CA PRO A 57 -9.89 25.02 -22.92
C PRO A 57 -8.48 25.12 -22.32
N ALA A 58 -8.39 25.15 -21.00
CA ALA A 58 -7.14 25.17 -20.24
C ALA A 58 -7.24 24.25 -19.01
N ASN A 59 -6.11 23.80 -18.49
CA ASN A 59 -6.06 22.99 -17.27
C ASN A 59 -5.17 23.65 -16.21
N PRO A 60 -5.67 24.66 -15.49
CA PRO A 60 -4.86 25.42 -14.54
C PRO A 60 -4.24 24.56 -13.42
N SER A 61 -4.90 23.47 -13.00
CA SER A 61 -4.37 22.52 -11.99
C SER A 61 -3.05 21.84 -12.40
N THR A 62 -2.73 21.89 -13.68
CA THR A 62 -1.50 21.34 -14.25
C THR A 62 -0.44 22.40 -14.53
N GLY A 63 -0.78 23.68 -14.32
CA GLY A 63 0.03 24.82 -14.73
C GLY A 63 -0.09 25.21 -16.20
N TYR A 64 -0.81 24.45 -17.03
CA TYR A 64 -0.98 24.78 -18.44
C TYR A 64 -2.10 25.81 -18.66
N LEU A 65 -1.70 26.95 -19.22
CA LEU A 65 -2.57 28.08 -19.56
C LEU A 65 -2.21 28.58 -20.96
N TRP A 66 -3.15 29.27 -21.60
CA TRP A 66 -2.91 30.03 -22.82
C TRP A 66 -2.19 31.33 -22.48
N GLN A 67 -1.08 31.56 -23.16
CA GLN A 67 -0.25 32.76 -23.02
C GLN A 67 -0.17 33.49 -24.36
N VAL A 68 -0.14 34.82 -24.31
CA VAL A 68 0.10 35.64 -25.50
C VAL A 68 1.58 35.55 -25.86
N GLU A 69 1.89 35.01 -27.03
CA GLU A 69 3.28 34.93 -27.55
C GLU A 69 3.59 36.04 -28.55
N GLY A 70 2.59 36.54 -29.26
CA GLY A 70 2.79 37.55 -30.27
C GLY A 70 1.51 38.34 -30.55
N LEU A 71 1.67 39.65 -30.59
CA LEU A 71 0.75 40.62 -31.16
C LEU A 71 1.55 41.89 -31.49
N ASP A 72 1.05 42.71 -32.41
CA ASP A 72 1.54 44.08 -32.55
C ASP A 72 0.84 44.95 -31.52
N GLY A 73 1.58 45.34 -30.48
CA GLY A 73 1.10 46.15 -29.37
C GLY A 73 0.72 47.58 -29.75
N HIS A 74 1.04 48.02 -30.98
CA HIS A 74 0.58 49.29 -31.53
C HIS A 74 -0.82 49.19 -32.14
N ILE A 75 -1.27 47.97 -32.49
CA ILE A 75 -2.55 47.72 -33.16
C ILE A 75 -3.54 47.06 -32.21
N LEU A 76 -3.08 46.11 -31.39
CA LEU A 76 -3.90 45.30 -30.51
C LEU A 76 -3.41 45.42 -29.06
N ALA A 77 -4.33 45.69 -28.13
CA ALA A 77 -4.07 45.70 -26.71
C ALA A 77 -4.72 44.49 -26.03
N VAL A 78 -4.03 43.94 -25.04
CA VAL A 78 -4.57 42.94 -24.12
C VAL A 78 -5.44 43.65 -23.08
N VAL A 79 -6.66 43.17 -22.88
CA VAL A 79 -7.60 43.70 -21.89
C VAL A 79 -7.64 42.81 -20.64
N GLU A 80 -7.69 41.50 -20.83
CA GLU A 80 -7.78 40.51 -19.77
C GLU A 80 -7.25 39.17 -20.29
N THR A 81 -6.41 38.44 -19.55
CA THR A 81 -5.80 37.19 -20.06
C THR A 81 -6.20 35.94 -19.30
N ALA A 82 -6.99 36.07 -18.25
CA ALA A 82 -7.07 35.03 -17.23
C ALA A 82 -8.44 34.97 -16.55
N ASP A 83 -9.50 35.28 -17.30
CA ASP A 83 -10.86 34.98 -16.92
C ASP A 83 -11.10 33.47 -17.14
N LEU A 84 -11.23 32.72 -16.05
CA LEU A 84 -11.39 31.27 -16.04
C LEU A 84 -12.80 30.91 -15.60
N SER A 85 -13.49 30.12 -16.41
CA SER A 85 -14.81 29.58 -16.08
C SER A 85 -14.79 28.06 -16.06
N TYR A 86 -15.50 27.49 -15.09
CA TYR A 86 -15.53 26.05 -14.84
C TYR A 86 -16.92 25.50 -15.05
N ALA A 87 -17.02 24.37 -15.72
CA ALA A 87 -18.27 23.60 -15.78
C ALA A 87 -18.52 22.83 -14.48
N ASP A 88 -17.46 22.51 -13.75
CA ASP A 88 -17.45 21.77 -12.49
C ASP A 88 -16.28 22.24 -11.61
N ALA A 89 -16.48 22.30 -10.30
CA ALA A 89 -15.50 22.78 -9.32
C ALA A 89 -14.64 21.64 -8.74
N THR A 90 -14.50 20.52 -9.46
CA THR A 90 -13.66 19.39 -9.05
C THR A 90 -12.17 19.71 -9.05
N LEU A 91 -11.41 19.03 -8.19
CA LEU A 91 -9.94 19.15 -8.15
C LEU A 91 -9.38 18.66 -9.48
N GLY A 92 -8.66 19.51 -10.19
CA GLY A 92 -8.12 19.14 -11.50
C GLY A 92 -9.03 19.45 -12.70
N ALA A 93 -10.17 20.11 -12.50
CA ALA A 93 -11.12 20.39 -13.57
C ALA A 93 -10.53 21.24 -14.71
N ILE A 94 -10.97 20.92 -15.93
CA ILE A 94 -10.68 21.73 -17.12
C ILE A 94 -11.52 23.01 -17.05
N ALA A 95 -10.87 24.15 -17.27
CA ALA A 95 -11.48 25.47 -17.36
C ALA A 95 -11.63 25.89 -18.83
N GLN A 96 -12.53 26.84 -19.10
CA GLN A 96 -12.47 27.69 -20.28
C GLN A 96 -11.75 28.98 -19.90
N GLN A 97 -10.61 29.23 -20.54
CA GLN A 97 -9.84 30.46 -20.38
C GLN A 97 -10.26 31.46 -21.46
N THR A 98 -10.67 32.64 -21.02
CA THR A 98 -11.03 33.75 -21.90
C THR A 98 -9.90 34.79 -21.88
N LEU A 99 -9.37 35.08 -23.06
CA LEU A 99 -8.41 36.17 -23.30
C LEU A 99 -9.10 37.25 -24.13
N ARG A 100 -9.19 38.46 -23.60
CA ARG A 100 -9.84 39.61 -24.23
C ARG A 100 -8.83 40.59 -24.80
N PHE A 101 -9.09 41.06 -26.01
CA PHE A 101 -8.26 41.97 -26.77
C PHE A 101 -9.11 43.09 -27.38
N ARG A 102 -8.49 44.23 -27.68
CA ARG A 102 -9.13 45.34 -28.41
C ARG A 102 -8.17 45.93 -29.43
N ALA A 103 -8.71 46.33 -30.58
CA ALA A 103 -7.96 47.16 -31.52
C ALA A 103 -7.83 48.58 -30.96
N ILE A 104 -6.62 49.12 -30.97
CA ILE A 104 -6.30 50.48 -30.49
C ILE A 104 -5.80 51.39 -31.62
N ALA A 105 -5.48 50.83 -32.79
CA ALA A 105 -5.11 51.58 -33.98
C ALA A 105 -5.51 50.84 -35.25
N ALA A 106 -5.50 51.55 -36.37
CA ALA A 106 -5.75 50.95 -37.67
C ALA A 106 -4.52 50.16 -38.13
N GLY A 107 -4.72 48.96 -38.66
CA GLY A 107 -3.64 48.07 -39.08
C GLY A 107 -4.02 46.61 -38.97
N SER A 108 -3.07 45.71 -39.27
CA SER A 108 -3.25 44.26 -39.12
C SER A 108 -2.20 43.69 -38.16
N SER A 109 -2.62 42.83 -37.24
CA SER A 109 -1.78 42.14 -36.26
C SER A 109 -2.08 40.65 -36.24
N ASP A 110 -1.05 39.81 -36.28
CA ASP A 110 -1.20 38.39 -35.95
C ASP A 110 -1.26 38.21 -34.44
N LEU A 111 -2.41 37.83 -33.90
CA LEU A 111 -2.55 37.39 -32.52
C LEU A 111 -2.13 35.92 -32.44
N ARG A 112 -1.11 35.60 -31.66
CA ARG A 112 -0.61 34.25 -31.41
C ARG A 112 -0.65 33.91 -29.94
N LEU A 113 -1.31 32.80 -29.62
CA LEU A 113 -1.41 32.24 -28.29
C LEU A 113 -0.75 30.87 -28.26
N ALA A 114 -0.14 30.54 -27.12
CA ALA A 114 0.45 29.24 -26.88
C ALA A 114 -0.02 28.65 -25.55
N TYR A 115 -0.35 27.37 -25.60
CA TYR A 115 -0.77 26.60 -24.44
C TYR A 115 0.46 25.93 -23.81
N ARG A 116 0.94 26.48 -22.68
CA ARG A 116 2.20 26.08 -22.04
C ARG A 116 2.19 26.38 -20.55
N ARG A 117 3.15 25.81 -19.82
CA ARG A 117 3.47 26.20 -18.45
C ARG A 117 4.33 27.45 -18.44
N PRO A 118 4.01 28.49 -17.63
CA PRO A 118 4.77 29.75 -17.59
C PRO A 118 6.25 29.60 -17.22
N TRP A 119 6.63 28.54 -16.50
CA TRP A 119 8.01 28.28 -16.07
C TRP A 119 8.83 27.42 -17.04
N GLU A 120 8.20 26.79 -18.04
CA GLU A 120 8.89 25.94 -19.02
C GLU A 120 9.41 26.77 -20.21
N THR A 121 10.32 27.69 -19.90
CA THR A 121 10.98 28.56 -20.89
C THR A 121 11.93 27.73 -21.75
N GLY A 122 11.45 27.22 -22.88
CA GLY A 122 12.23 26.41 -23.82
C GLY A 122 11.52 25.17 -24.34
N ALA A 123 10.45 24.73 -23.68
CA ALA A 123 9.58 23.67 -24.21
C ALA A 123 8.72 24.20 -25.37
N ALA A 124 8.46 23.35 -26.36
CA ALA A 124 7.42 23.65 -27.35
C ALA A 124 6.05 23.68 -26.66
N PRO A 125 5.14 24.58 -27.06
CA PRO A 125 3.81 24.62 -26.46
C PRO A 125 3.03 23.38 -26.88
N LEU A 126 2.14 22.90 -26.01
CA LEU A 126 1.31 21.72 -26.30
C LEU A 126 0.27 22.00 -27.39
N ALA A 127 -0.15 23.26 -27.52
CA ALA A 127 -1.02 23.72 -28.58
C ALA A 127 -0.74 25.21 -28.89
N THR A 128 -1.11 25.63 -30.09
CA THR A 128 -1.06 27.04 -30.50
C THR A 128 -2.40 27.45 -31.09
N PHE A 129 -2.72 28.73 -30.97
CA PHE A 129 -3.89 29.35 -31.57
C PHE A 129 -3.44 30.66 -32.21
N ALA A 130 -3.88 30.92 -33.44
CA ALA A 130 -3.54 32.16 -34.12
C ALA A 130 -4.69 32.68 -34.96
N VAL A 131 -4.87 34.00 -34.98
CA VAL A 131 -5.79 34.71 -35.88
C VAL A 131 -5.16 36.01 -36.34
N THR A 132 -5.53 36.47 -37.53
CA THR A 132 -5.12 37.78 -38.01
C THR A 132 -6.22 38.79 -37.67
N VAL A 133 -5.87 39.85 -36.95
CA VAL A 133 -6.80 40.87 -36.47
C VAL A 133 -6.54 42.18 -37.20
N THR A 134 -7.54 42.69 -37.92
CA THR A 134 -7.49 44.00 -38.58
C THR A 134 -8.26 45.04 -37.77
N GLY A 135 -7.56 46.06 -37.26
CA GLY A 135 -8.17 47.26 -36.71
C GLY A 135 -8.71 48.16 -37.82
N ALA A 136 -10.02 48.33 -37.92
CA ALA A 136 -10.69 49.23 -38.84
C ALA A 136 -11.09 50.52 -38.10
N GLY A 137 -10.38 51.61 -38.41
CA GLY A 137 -10.63 52.92 -37.82
C GLY A 137 -11.93 53.59 -38.31
N PRO A 138 -12.22 54.82 -37.84
CA PRO A 138 -11.35 55.69 -37.02
C PRO A 138 -11.23 55.22 -35.56
N PHE A 139 -10.11 55.56 -34.91
CA PHE A 139 -9.88 55.37 -33.46
C PHE A 139 -9.77 56.77 -32.84
N THR A 140 -10.76 57.16 -32.05
CA THR A 140 -11.00 58.57 -31.67
C THR A 140 -10.52 58.97 -30.27
N GLY A 141 -9.94 58.05 -29.49
CA GLY A 141 -9.54 58.33 -28.10
C GLY A 141 -8.29 57.60 -27.61
N ALA A 142 -7.57 58.22 -26.67
CA ALA A 142 -6.47 57.59 -25.94
C ALA A 142 -7.03 56.52 -25.00
N TYR A 143 -6.58 55.28 -25.17
CA TYR A 143 -6.91 54.17 -24.27
C TYR A 143 -6.37 54.45 -22.86
N VAL A 144 -7.27 54.57 -21.89
CA VAL A 144 -6.93 54.55 -20.46
C VAL A 144 -7.32 53.16 -19.94
N PRO A 145 -6.37 52.35 -19.44
CA PRO A 145 -6.70 51.05 -18.85
C PRO A 145 -7.72 51.25 -17.72
N VAL A 146 -8.87 50.58 -17.81
CA VAL A 146 -9.79 50.51 -16.68
C VAL A 146 -9.18 49.56 -15.66
N PRO A 147 -8.90 49.99 -14.40
CA PRO A 147 -8.43 49.08 -13.37
C PRO A 147 -9.46 47.96 -13.18
N THR A 148 -9.00 46.72 -13.24
CA THR A 148 -9.77 45.56 -12.79
C THR A 148 -10.17 45.80 -11.33
N PRO A 149 -11.46 45.64 -10.95
CA PRO A 149 -11.84 45.77 -9.56
C PRO A 149 -11.14 44.70 -8.74
N THR A 150 -10.30 45.12 -7.80
CA THR A 150 -9.75 44.27 -6.76
C THR A 150 -10.91 43.65 -5.98
N PRO A 151 -11.01 42.32 -5.85
CA PRO A 151 -12.00 41.73 -4.96
C PRO A 151 -11.75 42.24 -3.54
N ALA A 152 -12.80 42.76 -2.90
CA ALA A 152 -12.72 43.11 -1.49
C ALA A 152 -12.40 41.85 -0.66
N PRO A 153 -11.52 41.95 0.35
CA PRO A 153 -11.29 40.83 1.26
C PRO A 153 -12.61 40.44 1.93
N ALA A 154 -12.95 39.15 1.88
CA ALA A 154 -14.12 38.62 2.55
C ALA A 154 -14.03 38.86 4.08
N PRO A 155 -15.16 39.16 4.75
CA PRO A 155 -15.16 39.43 6.17
C PRO A 155 -14.80 38.19 6.98
N ARG A 156 -13.85 38.39 7.90
CA ARG A 156 -13.35 37.45 8.90
C ARG A 156 -14.49 37.00 9.81
N LEU A 157 -14.86 35.72 9.77
CA LEU A 157 -15.70 35.12 10.81
C LEU A 157 -14.81 34.67 11.97
N ALA A 158 -15.28 34.95 13.18
CA ALA A 158 -14.59 34.63 14.43
C ALA A 158 -14.56 33.12 14.68
N VAL A 159 -13.43 32.68 15.22
CA VAL A 159 -13.11 31.31 15.61
C VAL A 159 -13.80 30.97 16.93
N GLU A 160 -14.58 29.88 16.94
CA GLU A 160 -14.97 29.15 18.16
C GLU A 160 -14.04 27.93 18.30
N PRO A 161 -13.68 27.50 19.53
CA PRO A 161 -12.52 26.63 19.73
C PRO A 161 -12.85 25.16 19.44
N ALA A 162 -11.98 24.49 18.69
CA ALA A 162 -12.00 23.04 18.50
C ALA A 162 -10.90 22.36 19.34
N TYR A 163 -11.37 21.49 20.22
CA TYR A 163 -10.77 20.34 20.89
C TYR A 163 -9.24 20.14 20.79
N ASP A 164 -8.57 20.41 21.91
CA ASP A 164 -7.18 20.08 22.23
C ASP A 164 -7.07 18.57 22.58
N VAL A 165 -6.19 17.85 21.87
CA VAL A 165 -5.70 16.54 22.30
C VAL A 165 -4.24 16.67 22.73
N THR A 166 -4.10 17.17 23.95
CA THR A 166 -3.04 16.99 24.95
C THR A 166 -1.78 16.19 24.53
N GLY A 167 -0.62 16.87 24.55
CA GLY A 167 0.50 16.41 25.40
C GLY A 167 1.86 16.09 24.78
N GLN A 168 2.04 16.09 23.46
CA GLN A 168 3.38 15.92 22.87
C GLN A 168 3.96 17.27 22.44
N ALA A 169 5.07 17.69 23.04
CA ALA A 169 5.84 18.82 22.54
C ALA A 169 6.39 18.46 21.15
N LEU A 170 5.74 18.97 20.10
CA LEU A 170 6.20 18.80 18.73
C LEU A 170 7.51 19.60 18.51
N PRO A 171 8.43 19.11 17.68
CA PRO A 171 9.61 19.89 17.30
C PRO A 171 9.20 21.17 16.55
N ALA A 172 9.94 22.26 16.72
CA ALA A 172 9.66 23.54 16.03
C ALA A 172 9.84 23.47 14.50
N HIS A 173 10.59 22.50 14.00
CA HIS A 173 10.73 22.19 12.58
C HIS A 173 10.64 20.68 12.39
N PHE A 174 9.89 20.26 11.39
CA PHE A 174 9.73 18.84 11.08
C PHE A 174 9.49 18.64 9.59
N ASN A 175 10.12 17.62 9.00
CA ASN A 175 9.94 17.26 7.61
C ASN A 175 10.13 15.75 7.44
N TRP A 176 9.09 15.05 6.97
CA TRP A 176 9.15 13.61 6.70
C TRP A 176 10.16 13.26 5.60
N CYS A 177 10.38 14.16 4.65
CA CYS A 177 11.31 13.91 3.55
C CYS A 177 12.75 13.84 4.03
N ASP A 178 13.13 14.64 5.05
CA ASP A 178 14.46 14.60 5.66
C ASP A 178 14.71 13.27 6.40
N GLN A 179 13.65 12.56 6.78
CA GLN A 179 13.70 11.24 7.39
C GLN A 179 13.60 10.10 6.36
N GLY A 180 13.66 10.42 5.06
CA GLY A 180 13.50 9.44 3.98
C GLY A 180 12.07 8.92 3.81
N GLY A 181 11.08 9.60 4.38
CA GLY A 181 9.66 9.24 4.28
C GLY A 181 8.97 9.75 3.01
N CYS A 182 9.69 10.35 2.05
CA CYS A 182 9.14 10.86 0.81
C CYS A 182 9.80 10.21 -0.41
N THR A 183 9.01 9.92 -1.43
CA THR A 183 9.45 9.53 -2.77
C THR A 183 9.87 10.76 -3.61
N PRO A 184 10.56 10.57 -4.75
CA PRO A 184 10.85 11.65 -5.69
C PRO A 184 9.61 12.43 -6.13
N VAL A 185 9.79 13.70 -6.52
CA VAL A 185 8.73 14.51 -7.12
C VAL A 185 8.41 13.96 -8.51
N LYS A 186 7.11 13.85 -8.82
CA LYS A 186 6.59 13.42 -10.12
C LYS A 186 5.96 14.60 -10.87
N ASP A 187 5.62 14.39 -12.15
CA ASP A 187 4.92 15.36 -12.98
C ASP A 187 3.62 14.76 -13.54
N GLN A 188 2.48 15.39 -13.23
CA GLN A 188 1.16 15.00 -13.73
C GLN A 188 0.92 15.39 -15.21
N GLY A 189 1.83 16.15 -15.82
CA GLY A 189 1.67 16.64 -17.19
C GLY A 189 0.40 17.47 -17.36
N ASN A 190 -0.25 17.38 -18.52
CA ASN A 190 -1.49 18.14 -18.86
C ASN A 190 -2.79 17.43 -18.43
N CYS A 191 -2.71 16.46 -17.51
CA CYS A 191 -3.87 15.74 -17.00
C CYS A 191 -4.27 16.28 -15.63
N GLY A 192 -5.55 16.59 -15.43
CA GLY A 192 -6.14 17.10 -14.19
C GLY A 192 -6.22 16.03 -13.09
N SER A 193 -5.08 15.47 -12.74
CA SER A 193 -4.94 14.28 -11.89
C SER A 193 -4.16 14.55 -10.61
N CYS A 194 -4.03 15.81 -10.19
CA CYS A 194 -3.40 16.19 -8.93
C CYS A 194 -3.97 15.42 -7.73
N TRP A 195 -5.29 15.16 -7.74
CA TRP A 195 -5.97 14.33 -6.75
C TRP A 195 -5.36 12.92 -6.66
N ALA A 196 -4.97 12.32 -7.78
CA ALA A 196 -4.34 11.00 -7.83
C ALA A 196 -2.88 11.06 -7.37
N PHE A 197 -2.12 12.07 -7.79
CA PHE A 197 -0.72 12.24 -7.38
C PHE A 197 -0.58 12.52 -5.89
N ALA A 198 -1.37 13.45 -5.33
CA ALA A 198 -1.31 13.81 -3.92
C ALA A 198 -1.64 12.60 -3.04
N THR A 199 -2.69 11.85 -3.37
CA THR A 199 -3.06 10.65 -2.62
C THR A 199 -2.01 9.55 -2.79
N SER A 200 -1.50 9.31 -4.00
CA SER A 200 -0.51 8.24 -4.24
C SER A 200 0.80 8.54 -3.51
N ALA A 201 1.25 9.79 -3.53
CA ALA A 201 2.42 10.23 -2.77
C ALA A 201 2.23 10.07 -1.25
N ALA A 202 1.01 10.28 -0.73
CA ALA A 202 0.70 9.93 0.66
C ALA A 202 0.81 8.43 0.89
N LEU A 203 0.20 7.58 0.06
CA LEU A 203 0.25 6.11 0.16
C LEU A 203 1.70 5.60 0.16
N GLU A 204 2.53 6.11 -0.75
CA GLU A 204 3.96 5.81 -0.82
C GLU A 204 4.66 6.20 0.48
N SER A 205 4.49 7.46 0.91
CA SER A 205 5.18 8.03 2.06
C SER A 205 4.85 7.28 3.34
N VAL A 206 3.55 7.06 3.58
CA VAL A 206 3.13 6.30 4.74
C VAL A 206 3.74 4.90 4.65
N THR A 207 3.67 4.21 3.49
CA THR A 207 4.21 2.85 3.35
C THR A 207 5.68 2.75 3.74
N LEU A 208 6.50 3.73 3.32
CA LEU A 208 7.91 3.81 3.69
C LEU A 208 8.10 3.95 5.20
N ILE A 209 7.27 4.78 5.85
CA ILE A 209 7.28 5.02 7.30
C ILE A 209 6.89 3.75 8.06
N ALA A 210 5.79 3.07 7.70
CA ALA A 210 5.37 1.83 8.37
C ALA A 210 6.37 0.69 8.22
N ASN A 211 6.92 0.53 7.02
CA ASN A 211 7.86 -0.55 6.73
C ASN A 211 9.27 -0.26 7.24
N GLN A 212 9.53 0.95 7.77
CA GLN A 212 10.84 1.39 8.22
C GLN A 212 11.90 1.27 7.10
N THR A 213 11.53 1.65 5.89
CA THR A 213 12.39 1.62 4.71
C THR A 213 12.68 3.02 4.18
N PRO A 214 13.24 3.94 5.00
CA PRO A 214 13.47 5.31 4.59
C PRO A 214 14.42 5.37 3.38
N GLY A 215 14.11 6.24 2.42
CA GLY A 215 14.93 6.48 1.23
C GLY A 215 14.75 5.46 0.10
N VAL A 216 13.87 4.46 0.25
CA VAL A 216 13.49 3.58 -0.86
C VAL A 216 12.59 4.35 -1.84
N ASP A 217 12.90 4.25 -3.13
CA ASP A 217 12.05 4.78 -4.21
C ASP A 217 10.87 3.85 -4.48
N LEU A 218 9.85 3.93 -3.61
CA LEU A 218 8.59 3.22 -3.80
C LEU A 218 7.73 3.98 -4.82
N ASN A 219 7.86 3.65 -6.09
CA ASN A 219 7.12 4.30 -7.17
C ASN A 219 5.83 3.52 -7.49
N LEU A 220 4.67 4.02 -7.05
CA LEU A 220 3.35 3.44 -7.29
C LEU A 220 2.65 4.05 -8.50
N SER A 221 1.68 3.32 -9.07
CA SER A 221 1.00 3.70 -10.32
C SER A 221 -0.19 4.63 -10.12
N GLU A 222 0.01 5.93 -10.38
CA GLU A 222 -1.11 6.88 -10.46
C GLU A 222 -2.09 6.50 -11.60
N GLN A 223 -1.59 5.92 -12.69
CA GLN A 223 -2.41 5.57 -13.85
C GLN A 223 -3.47 4.50 -13.51
N VAL A 224 -3.16 3.58 -12.59
CA VAL A 224 -4.16 2.63 -12.08
C VAL A 224 -5.29 3.37 -11.37
N LEU A 225 -5.00 4.37 -10.54
CA LEU A 225 -6.05 5.14 -9.89
C LEU A 225 -6.89 5.92 -10.93
N VAL A 226 -6.25 6.55 -11.91
CA VAL A 226 -6.92 7.31 -12.99
C VAL A 226 -7.77 6.41 -13.89
N SER A 227 -7.36 5.17 -14.16
CA SER A 227 -7.98 4.28 -15.16
C SER A 227 -8.90 3.21 -14.59
N CYS A 228 -8.69 2.80 -13.34
CA CYS A 228 -9.43 1.71 -12.68
C CYS A 228 -10.35 2.17 -11.55
N GLY A 229 -10.12 3.36 -11.00
CA GLY A 229 -10.95 3.93 -9.95
C GLY A 229 -12.20 4.61 -10.50
N ASN A 230 -13.19 4.81 -9.62
CA ASN A 230 -14.31 5.73 -9.86
C ASN A 230 -14.06 7.09 -9.16
N SER A 231 -12.78 7.43 -8.98
CA SER A 231 -12.34 8.55 -8.14
C SER A 231 -12.13 9.84 -8.92
N GLY A 232 -12.03 9.76 -10.25
CA GLY A 232 -11.84 10.88 -11.14
C GLY A 232 -11.30 10.45 -12.50
N SER A 233 -10.84 11.43 -13.26
CA SER A 233 -10.20 11.28 -14.57
C SER A 233 -9.21 12.42 -14.80
N CYS A 234 -8.70 12.61 -16.03
CA CYS A 234 -7.96 13.83 -16.38
C CYS A 234 -8.79 15.12 -16.38
N ASN A 235 -10.10 15.02 -16.17
CA ASN A 235 -10.99 16.17 -15.99
C ASN A 235 -11.25 16.48 -14.50
N GLY A 236 -10.47 15.89 -13.60
CA GLY A 236 -10.58 16.09 -12.17
C GLY A 236 -11.13 14.88 -11.39
N GLY A 237 -11.09 14.99 -10.07
CA GLY A 237 -11.45 13.92 -9.14
C GLY A 237 -11.49 14.35 -7.67
N TYR A 238 -11.62 13.37 -6.79
CA TYR A 238 -11.75 13.61 -5.34
C TYR A 238 -10.75 12.80 -4.53
N ILE A 239 -10.11 13.45 -3.56
CA ILE A 239 -9.14 12.81 -2.66
C ILE A 239 -9.79 11.76 -1.74
N SER A 240 -11.08 11.91 -1.42
CA SER A 240 -11.80 10.98 -0.53
C SER A 240 -12.12 9.65 -1.20
N THR A 241 -12.63 9.67 -2.43
CA THR A 241 -12.89 8.45 -3.22
C THR A 241 -11.58 7.78 -3.63
N ALA A 242 -10.51 8.54 -3.90
CA ALA A 242 -9.17 7.99 -4.08
C ALA A 242 -8.64 7.28 -2.82
N SER A 243 -8.82 7.89 -1.66
CA SER A 243 -8.44 7.28 -0.37
C SER A 243 -9.23 6.00 -0.08
N GLU A 244 -10.53 5.99 -0.40
CA GLU A 244 -11.36 4.78 -0.29
C GLU A 244 -10.92 3.68 -1.28
N PHE A 245 -10.49 4.06 -2.48
CA PHE A 245 -9.89 3.13 -3.44
C PHE A 245 -8.60 2.50 -2.89
N PHE A 246 -7.75 3.25 -2.21
CA PHE A 246 -6.54 2.68 -1.60
C PHE A 246 -6.81 1.74 -0.45
N LYS A 247 -7.87 1.98 0.30
CA LYS A 247 -8.31 1.08 1.35
C LYS A 247 -8.81 -0.25 0.79
N ASN A 248 -9.68 -0.20 -0.23
CA ASN A 248 -10.36 -1.38 -0.75
C ASN A 248 -9.56 -2.12 -1.83
N THR A 249 -8.74 -1.41 -2.60
CA THR A 249 -8.08 -1.94 -3.81
C THR A 249 -6.58 -1.70 -3.80
N GLY A 250 -6.11 -0.49 -3.47
CA GLY A 250 -4.69 -0.16 -3.41
C GLY A 250 -4.07 0.19 -4.76
N LEU A 251 -2.75 0.38 -4.78
CA LEU A 251 -1.96 0.62 -5.99
C LEU A 251 -0.86 -0.42 -6.19
N PRO A 252 -0.61 -0.89 -7.42
CA PRO A 252 0.59 -1.62 -7.76
C PRO A 252 1.76 -0.65 -8.03
N PRO A 253 2.99 -1.17 -8.19
CA PRO A 253 4.11 -0.39 -8.68
C PRO A 253 3.84 0.25 -10.05
N GLU A 254 4.48 1.39 -10.33
CA GLU A 254 4.37 2.17 -11.57
C GLU A 254 4.63 1.32 -12.83
N THR A 255 5.53 0.32 -12.73
CA THR A 255 5.83 -0.60 -13.83
C THR A 255 4.62 -1.44 -14.29
N CYS A 256 3.56 -1.55 -13.49
CA CYS A 256 2.35 -2.29 -13.84
C CYS A 256 1.47 -1.54 -14.85
N TYR A 257 1.40 -0.20 -14.73
CA TYR A 257 0.70 0.67 -15.66
C TYR A 257 1.36 2.06 -15.61
N PRO A 258 2.35 2.32 -16.48
CA PRO A 258 3.03 3.59 -16.49
C PRO A 258 2.08 4.75 -16.77
N TYR A 259 2.35 5.89 -16.13
CA TYR A 259 1.56 7.10 -16.29
C TYR A 259 1.65 7.68 -17.71
N THR A 260 0.49 7.96 -18.31
CA THR A 260 0.39 8.44 -19.70
C THR A 260 -0.19 9.84 -19.81
N ALA A 261 -0.54 10.49 -18.69
CA ALA A 261 -1.22 11.79 -18.66
C ALA A 261 -2.51 11.82 -19.52
N THR A 262 -3.20 10.68 -19.61
CA THR A 262 -4.46 10.54 -20.35
C THR A 262 -5.41 9.62 -19.62
N ASN A 263 -6.70 9.72 -19.93
CA ASN A 263 -7.66 8.70 -19.55
C ASN A 263 -7.28 7.38 -20.24
N GLY A 264 -7.31 6.28 -19.50
CA GLY A 264 -6.97 4.96 -19.99
C GLY A 264 -8.01 3.91 -19.59
N SER A 265 -7.94 2.74 -20.21
CA SER A 265 -8.75 1.59 -19.79
C SER A 265 -8.07 0.84 -18.66
N CYS A 266 -8.83 0.43 -17.64
CA CYS A 266 -8.33 -0.44 -16.57
C CYS A 266 -7.79 -1.79 -17.08
N SER A 267 -8.30 -2.29 -18.20
CA SER A 267 -7.83 -3.54 -18.82
C SER A 267 -6.36 -3.49 -19.27
N SER A 268 -5.77 -2.30 -19.33
CA SER A 268 -4.36 -2.12 -19.72
C SER A 268 -3.40 -2.31 -18.55
N ALA A 269 -3.90 -2.39 -17.31
CA ALA A 269 -3.08 -2.70 -16.15
C ALA A 269 -2.59 -4.16 -16.19
N CYS A 270 -1.42 -4.43 -15.62
CA CYS A 270 -0.86 -5.77 -15.54
C CYS A 270 -1.81 -6.78 -14.84
N ALA A 271 -1.81 -8.05 -15.26
CA ALA A 271 -2.75 -9.03 -14.74
C ALA A 271 -2.60 -9.27 -13.23
N ASN A 272 -3.72 -9.42 -12.52
CA ASN A 272 -3.81 -9.73 -11.07
C ASN A 272 -3.09 -8.75 -10.13
N TRP A 273 -2.83 -7.52 -10.58
CA TRP A 273 -2.11 -6.50 -9.83
C TRP A 273 -2.67 -6.23 -8.43
N GLN A 274 -4.00 -6.38 -8.27
CA GLN A 274 -4.69 -6.18 -7.00
C GLN A 274 -4.15 -7.11 -5.90
N SER A 275 -3.67 -8.31 -6.23
CA SER A 275 -3.16 -9.26 -5.25
C SER A 275 -1.91 -8.77 -4.51
N SER A 276 -1.12 -7.90 -5.15
CA SER A 276 0.15 -7.38 -4.63
C SER A 276 0.12 -5.85 -4.45
N ALA A 277 -1.07 -5.26 -4.43
CA ALA A 277 -1.26 -3.82 -4.30
C ALA A 277 -0.99 -3.33 -2.86
N TYR A 278 -0.36 -2.18 -2.77
CA TYR A 278 -0.15 -1.42 -1.54
C TYR A 278 -1.44 -0.73 -1.12
N ARG A 279 -1.80 -0.86 0.17
CA ARG A 279 -3.09 -0.43 0.71
C ARG A 279 -2.92 0.25 2.05
N ILE A 280 -3.89 1.09 2.38
CA ILE A 280 -4.12 1.61 3.74
C ILE A 280 -5.18 0.77 4.44
N SER A 281 -5.17 0.63 5.77
CA SER A 281 -6.30 0.01 6.49
C SER A 281 -7.46 0.99 6.68
N GLY A 282 -7.17 2.29 6.72
CA GLY A 282 -8.18 3.33 6.85
C GLY A 282 -7.67 4.71 6.47
N TRP A 283 -8.58 5.67 6.48
CA TRP A 283 -8.29 7.09 6.32
C TRP A 283 -9.32 7.90 7.11
N GLN A 284 -8.96 9.14 7.44
CA GLN A 284 -9.84 10.07 8.14
C GLN A 284 -9.57 11.51 7.72
N TYR A 285 -10.58 12.37 7.84
CA TYR A 285 -10.37 13.81 7.75
C TYR A 285 -9.70 14.33 9.01
N VAL A 286 -8.64 15.09 8.83
CA VAL A 286 -8.04 15.96 9.86
C VAL A 286 -8.82 17.26 9.95
N ALA A 287 -9.24 17.79 8.79
CA ALA A 287 -10.07 18.98 8.68
C ALA A 287 -10.94 18.90 7.43
N THR A 288 -12.17 19.41 7.51
CA THR A 288 -13.06 19.62 6.36
C THR A 288 -13.40 21.09 6.14
N HIS A 289 -13.17 21.94 7.15
CA HIS A 289 -13.19 23.39 7.06
C HIS A 289 -12.32 23.97 8.19
N SER A 290 -11.78 25.17 7.98
CA SER A 290 -11.12 25.99 9.01
C SER A 290 -10.06 25.22 9.83
N PRO A 291 -9.06 24.61 9.17
CA PRO A 291 -7.99 23.90 9.84
C PRO A 291 -7.18 24.81 10.78
N THR A 292 -6.67 24.24 11.86
CA THR A 292 -5.66 24.91 12.69
C THR A 292 -4.27 24.40 12.34
N ALA A 293 -3.26 25.27 12.47
CA ALA A 293 -1.88 24.85 12.23
C ALA A 293 -1.48 23.71 13.19
N GLU A 294 -1.88 23.81 14.45
CA GLU A 294 -1.66 22.77 15.45
C GLU A 294 -2.32 21.43 15.11
N GLY A 295 -3.57 21.44 14.61
CA GLY A 295 -4.27 20.23 14.19
C GLY A 295 -3.56 19.52 13.03
N ILE A 296 -3.14 20.28 12.02
CA ILE A 296 -2.36 19.75 10.89
C ILE A 296 -1.01 19.21 11.38
N LYS A 297 -0.28 19.95 12.22
CA LYS A 297 1.03 19.52 12.74
C LYS A 297 0.95 18.23 13.56
N ASN A 298 -0.03 18.11 14.45
CA ASN A 298 -0.26 16.90 15.24
C ASN A 298 -0.58 15.71 14.34
N ALA A 299 -1.49 15.88 13.38
CA ALA A 299 -1.83 14.82 12.45
C ALA A 299 -0.64 14.41 11.56
N LEU A 300 0.15 15.38 11.09
CA LEU A 300 1.34 15.12 10.28
C LEU A 300 2.37 14.29 11.06
N TYR A 301 2.60 14.65 12.33
CA TYR A 301 3.54 13.94 13.18
C TYR A 301 3.04 12.53 13.56
N GLN A 302 1.73 12.37 13.75
CA GLN A 302 1.11 11.11 14.16
C GLN A 302 0.93 10.12 13.00
N TYR A 303 0.52 10.59 11.83
CA TYR A 303 0.04 9.71 10.75
C TYR A 303 0.95 9.69 9.51
N GLY A 304 1.95 10.56 9.42
CA GLY A 304 2.73 10.73 8.20
C GLY A 304 2.26 11.93 7.35
N PRO A 305 2.82 12.11 6.13
CA PRO A 305 2.39 13.14 5.19
C PRO A 305 0.87 13.15 4.93
N LEU A 306 0.29 14.35 4.84
CA LEU A 306 -1.16 14.56 4.76
C LEU A 306 -1.58 15.03 3.39
N VAL A 307 -2.59 14.39 2.79
CA VAL A 307 -3.22 14.86 1.56
C VAL A 307 -4.05 16.09 1.90
N THR A 308 -3.93 17.17 1.14
CA THR A 308 -4.74 18.38 1.37
C THR A 308 -5.12 19.06 0.06
N THR A 309 -5.95 20.10 0.16
CA THR A 309 -6.38 20.91 -0.97
C THR A 309 -6.09 22.40 -0.75
N MET A 310 -6.11 23.15 -1.84
CA MET A 310 -6.04 24.62 -1.84
C MET A 310 -6.72 25.20 -3.08
N ALA A 311 -7.22 26.42 -2.96
CA ALA A 311 -7.52 27.28 -4.09
C ALA A 311 -6.22 27.86 -4.68
N VAL A 312 -6.03 27.73 -5.98
CA VAL A 312 -4.86 28.24 -6.70
C VAL A 312 -5.21 29.58 -7.32
N TYR A 313 -4.38 30.59 -7.10
CA TYR A 313 -4.49 31.92 -7.71
C TYR A 313 -3.38 32.12 -8.74
N GLN A 314 -3.56 33.12 -9.62
CA GLN A 314 -2.65 33.35 -10.75
C GLN A 314 -1.20 33.61 -10.34
N ASP A 315 -0.98 34.29 -9.21
CA ASP A 315 0.36 34.58 -8.69
C ASP A 315 1.12 33.30 -8.30
N PHE A 316 0.41 32.23 -7.91
CA PHE A 316 1.01 30.93 -7.57
C PHE A 316 1.79 30.29 -8.73
N PHE A 317 1.37 30.47 -9.98
CA PHE A 317 2.11 29.94 -11.15
C PHE A 317 3.52 30.54 -11.28
N SER A 318 3.72 31.73 -10.70
CA SER A 318 5.00 32.43 -10.70
C SER A 318 5.87 32.09 -9.49
N TYR A 319 5.40 31.23 -8.56
CA TYR A 319 6.19 30.80 -7.42
C TYR A 319 7.50 30.13 -7.88
N ARG A 320 8.61 30.51 -7.22
CA ARG A 320 9.96 29.96 -7.48
C ARG A 320 10.65 29.57 -6.17
N SER A 321 10.50 30.40 -5.14
CA SER A 321 11.08 30.17 -3.82
C SER A 321 10.42 31.10 -2.81
N GLY A 322 10.74 30.90 -1.53
CA GLY A 322 10.22 31.73 -0.43
C GLY A 322 8.99 31.10 0.22
N VAL A 323 8.26 31.88 1.02
CA VAL A 323 7.00 31.46 1.63
C VAL A 323 5.86 32.11 0.84
N TYR A 324 5.03 31.29 0.21
CA TYR A 324 3.87 31.75 -0.52
C TYR A 324 2.81 32.29 0.44
N SER A 325 2.30 33.47 0.11
CA SER A 325 1.09 34.08 0.65
C SER A 325 0.43 34.81 -0.51
N TYR A 326 -0.89 34.69 -0.63
CA TYR A 326 -1.62 35.29 -1.74
C TYR A 326 -1.48 36.82 -1.74
N VAL A 327 -1.15 37.39 -2.89
CA VAL A 327 -1.01 38.84 -3.07
C VAL A 327 -2.04 39.38 -4.06
N SER A 328 -2.21 38.71 -5.20
CA SER A 328 -3.05 39.23 -6.28
C SER A 328 -3.40 38.21 -7.35
N GLY A 329 -4.35 38.56 -8.20
CA GLY A 329 -4.80 37.74 -9.32
C GLY A 329 -6.13 37.04 -9.03
N SER A 330 -6.78 36.57 -10.08
CA SER A 330 -8.06 35.87 -9.95
C SER A 330 -7.85 34.40 -9.58
N LEU A 331 -8.92 33.78 -9.05
CA LEU A 331 -8.97 32.35 -8.80
C LEU A 331 -8.72 31.59 -10.11
N ALA A 332 -7.81 30.62 -10.05
CA ALA A 332 -7.45 29.74 -11.14
C ALA A 332 -7.85 28.28 -10.89
N GLY A 333 -8.68 28.00 -9.88
CA GLY A 333 -9.25 26.68 -9.62
C GLY A 333 -8.68 26.02 -8.38
N TYR A 334 -8.89 24.71 -8.25
CA TYR A 334 -8.56 23.95 -7.04
C TYR A 334 -7.55 22.85 -7.33
N HIS A 335 -6.66 22.60 -6.36
CA HIS A 335 -5.53 21.71 -6.50
C HIS A 335 -5.35 20.81 -5.28
N ALA A 336 -4.88 19.58 -5.51
CA ALA A 336 -4.56 18.63 -4.46
C ALA A 336 -3.04 18.45 -4.35
N ILE A 337 -2.56 18.41 -3.12
CA ILE A 337 -1.14 18.51 -2.75
C ILE A 337 -0.86 17.68 -1.49
N LEU A 338 0.41 17.50 -1.15
CA LEU A 338 0.83 16.73 0.02
C LEU A 338 1.62 17.58 1.00
N ILE A 339 1.11 17.74 2.23
CA ILE A 339 1.86 18.35 3.34
C ILE A 339 2.87 17.34 3.84
N VAL A 340 4.16 17.70 3.86
CA VAL A 340 5.26 16.81 4.28
C VAL A 340 6.01 17.31 5.51
N GLY A 341 5.86 18.60 5.83
CA GLY A 341 6.60 19.23 6.92
C GLY A 341 6.06 20.60 7.30
N TYR A 342 6.72 21.22 8.28
CA TYR A 342 6.43 22.57 8.75
C TYR A 342 7.65 23.20 9.44
N ASP A 343 7.63 24.53 9.57
CA ASP A 343 8.60 25.33 10.32
C ASP A 343 7.86 26.42 11.11
N ASP A 344 7.91 26.35 12.43
CA ASP A 344 7.24 27.30 13.32
C ASP A 344 7.95 28.68 13.37
N PRO A 345 9.29 28.78 13.45
CA PRO A 345 9.98 30.06 13.34
C PRO A 345 9.67 30.83 12.05
N GLY A 346 9.57 30.12 10.93
CA GLY A 346 9.24 30.63 9.60
C GLY A 346 7.74 30.75 9.33
N GLN A 347 6.90 30.17 10.19
CA GLN A 347 5.43 30.15 10.09
C GLN A 347 4.89 29.59 8.77
N TYR A 348 5.39 28.43 8.33
CA TYR A 348 4.95 27.82 7.08
C TYR A 348 4.86 26.30 7.11
N PHE A 349 4.04 25.76 6.22
CA PHE A 349 4.06 24.34 5.86
C PHE A 349 4.98 24.10 4.66
N ILE A 350 5.57 22.90 4.60
CA ILE A 350 6.36 22.40 3.47
C ILE A 350 5.46 21.42 2.71
N VAL A 351 5.32 21.65 1.40
CA VAL A 351 4.33 20.96 0.57
C VAL A 351 4.99 20.42 -0.69
N LYS A 352 4.73 19.13 -0.98
CA LYS A 352 5.14 18.46 -2.21
C LYS A 352 4.07 18.70 -3.29
N ASN A 353 4.50 19.19 -4.46
CA ASN A 353 3.66 19.39 -5.63
C ASN A 353 3.88 18.27 -6.68
N SER A 354 3.08 18.28 -7.75
CA SER A 354 3.09 17.28 -8.84
C SER A 354 3.34 17.91 -10.22
N TRP A 355 4.11 19.00 -10.29
CA TRP A 355 4.44 19.73 -11.52
C TRP A 355 5.91 19.56 -11.94
N GLY A 356 6.55 18.46 -11.50
CA GLY A 356 7.95 18.17 -11.77
C GLY A 356 8.92 18.97 -10.89
N THR A 357 10.19 18.55 -10.92
CA THR A 357 11.26 19.13 -10.09
C THR A 357 11.71 20.52 -10.54
N TRP A 358 11.24 20.99 -11.70
CA TRP A 358 11.68 22.26 -12.30
C TRP A 358 10.80 23.43 -11.87
N TRP A 359 9.69 23.12 -11.20
CA TRP A 359 8.78 24.10 -10.62
C TRP A 359 9.11 24.33 -9.14
N GLY A 360 8.99 25.58 -8.68
CA GLY A 360 9.19 25.93 -7.27
C GLY A 360 10.56 25.54 -6.72
N GLU A 361 10.58 25.06 -5.49
CA GLU A 361 11.77 24.65 -4.76
C GLU A 361 12.03 23.15 -5.00
N ALA A 362 12.55 22.81 -6.19
CA ALA A 362 12.76 21.43 -6.64
C ALA A 362 11.47 20.56 -6.64
N GLY A 363 10.33 21.17 -6.98
CA GLY A 363 9.01 20.52 -6.97
C GLY A 363 8.23 20.68 -5.66
N TYR A 364 8.81 21.36 -4.67
CA TYR A 364 8.17 21.72 -3.41
C TYR A 364 7.83 23.21 -3.38
N PHE A 365 6.99 23.58 -2.42
CA PHE A 365 6.81 24.98 -2.04
C PHE A 365 6.55 25.09 -0.55
N ARG A 366 6.77 26.30 -0.03
CA ARG A 366 6.41 26.66 1.35
C ARG A 366 5.23 27.61 1.33
N ILE A 367 4.26 27.39 2.20
CA ILE A 367 3.03 28.20 2.28
C ILE A 367 2.78 28.67 3.70
N ALA A 368 2.49 29.95 3.86
CA ALA A 368 2.33 30.58 5.17
C ALA A 368 1.15 29.97 5.94
N TYR A 369 1.28 29.86 7.26
CA TYR A 369 0.18 29.45 8.14
C TYR A 369 -1.06 30.36 8.04
N SER A 370 -0.86 31.63 7.65
CA SER A 370 -1.95 32.57 7.38
C SER A 370 -2.91 32.08 6.29
N GLU A 371 -2.43 31.26 5.36
CA GLU A 371 -3.25 30.80 4.23
C GLU A 371 -4.33 29.80 4.65
N LEU A 372 -4.21 29.18 5.84
CA LEU A 372 -5.26 28.36 6.46
C LEU A 372 -6.58 29.13 6.68
N ASN A 373 -6.51 30.45 6.79
CA ASN A 373 -7.65 31.33 7.10
C ASN A 373 -7.74 32.48 6.07
N SER A 374 -7.45 32.17 4.82
CA SER A 374 -7.43 33.12 3.70
C SER A 374 -8.34 32.64 2.56
N VAL A 375 -8.40 33.43 1.49
CA VAL A 375 -9.08 33.04 0.24
C VAL A 375 -8.42 31.83 -0.46
N VAL A 376 -7.18 31.48 -0.09
CA VAL A 376 -6.50 30.28 -0.59
C VAL A 376 -7.10 29.01 -0.01
N GLU A 377 -7.81 29.09 1.13
CA GLU A 377 -8.49 27.94 1.76
C GLU A 377 -7.53 26.73 1.94
N PHE A 378 -6.24 27.01 2.15
CA PHE A 378 -5.24 25.96 2.26
C PHE A 378 -5.53 25.09 3.49
N GLY A 379 -5.38 23.78 3.37
CA GLY A 379 -5.62 22.87 4.50
C GLY A 379 -7.08 22.47 4.68
N ASP A 380 -8.02 23.13 3.98
CA ASP A 380 -9.38 22.63 3.88
C ASP A 380 -9.33 21.25 3.18
N TRP A 381 -10.16 20.33 3.67
CA TRP A 381 -10.17 18.93 3.22
C TRP A 381 -8.80 18.25 3.33
N THR A 382 -8.26 18.19 4.54
CA THR A 382 -7.03 17.46 4.84
C THR A 382 -7.35 16.03 5.27
N ILE A 383 -6.71 15.04 4.64
CA ILE A 383 -6.87 13.61 4.94
C ILE A 383 -5.56 13.03 5.49
N ALA A 384 -5.69 12.25 6.55
CA ALA A 384 -4.65 11.37 7.07
C ALA A 384 -4.97 9.91 6.73
N TYR A 385 -3.94 9.13 6.38
CA TYR A 385 -4.05 7.68 6.25
C TYR A 385 -3.77 7.01 7.60
N THR A 386 -4.65 6.09 8.00
CA THR A 386 -4.60 5.44 9.32
C THR A 386 -4.32 3.96 9.14
N GLY A 387 -3.55 3.40 10.08
CA GLY A 387 -3.23 1.99 10.15
C GLY A 387 -2.73 1.47 8.81
N MET A 388 -1.44 1.57 8.52
CA MET A 388 -0.96 0.75 7.41
C MET A 388 -0.99 -0.70 7.86
N SER A 389 -1.62 -1.55 7.06
CA SER A 389 -1.29 -2.96 7.11
C SER A 389 0.19 -3.04 6.71
N PRO A 390 1.13 -3.40 7.61
CA PRO A 390 2.42 -3.84 7.11
C PRO A 390 2.10 -5.00 6.17
N SER A 391 2.50 -4.90 4.91
CA SER A 391 2.54 -6.08 4.05
C SER A 391 3.45 -7.05 4.78
N CYS A 392 2.88 -8.15 5.29
CA CYS A 392 3.65 -9.07 6.11
C CYS A 392 4.77 -9.66 5.26
N SER A 393 5.98 -9.14 5.47
CA SER A 393 7.21 -9.67 4.93
C SER A 393 7.78 -10.64 5.95
N TYR A 394 8.14 -11.83 5.50
CA TYR A 394 8.63 -12.90 6.36
C TYR A 394 10.06 -13.23 5.96
N GLY A 395 10.98 -13.25 6.93
CA GLY A 395 12.31 -13.83 6.78
C GLY A 395 12.41 -15.07 7.65
N VAL A 396 12.80 -16.21 7.07
CA VAL A 396 12.98 -17.46 7.82
C VAL A 396 14.45 -17.86 7.79
N SER A 397 15.05 -18.10 8.97
CA SER A 397 16.45 -18.53 9.05
C SER A 397 16.61 -19.98 8.57
N GLN A 398 17.85 -20.34 8.23
CA GLN A 398 18.22 -21.75 8.10
C GLN A 398 18.08 -22.47 9.47
N PRO A 399 17.83 -23.78 9.50
CA PRO A 399 17.73 -24.54 10.74
C PRO A 399 19.06 -24.53 11.49
N THR A 400 18.98 -24.47 12.82
CA THR A 400 20.11 -24.61 13.72
C THR A 400 19.88 -25.81 14.65
N PRO A 401 20.76 -26.83 14.65
CA PRO A 401 21.89 -27.00 13.73
C PRO A 401 21.45 -27.26 12.28
N SER A 402 22.33 -26.97 11.31
CA SER A 402 22.05 -27.12 9.87
C SER A 402 21.91 -28.58 9.41
N THR A 403 22.46 -29.52 10.19
CA THR A 403 22.29 -30.96 9.97
C THR A 403 22.19 -31.67 11.32
N LEU A 404 21.18 -32.54 11.46
CA LEU A 404 20.94 -33.31 12.67
C LEU A 404 21.69 -34.65 12.67
N PRO A 405 22.03 -35.19 13.85
CA PRO A 405 22.57 -36.54 13.97
C PRO A 405 21.60 -37.61 13.45
N GLY A 406 22.15 -38.72 12.96
CA GLY A 406 21.37 -39.89 12.54
C GLY A 406 20.55 -40.50 13.67
N SER A 407 20.96 -40.33 14.94
CA SER A 407 20.20 -40.76 16.13
C SER A 407 18.93 -39.95 16.41
N GLY A 408 18.67 -38.88 15.66
CA GLY A 408 17.63 -37.90 15.99
C GLY A 408 18.16 -36.78 16.87
N GLY A 409 17.36 -35.73 17.04
CA GLY A 409 17.74 -34.54 17.80
C GLY A 409 16.77 -33.38 17.62
N ASN A 410 17.07 -32.26 18.28
CA ASN A 410 16.25 -31.06 18.26
C ASN A 410 16.92 -29.97 17.41
N GLY A 411 16.12 -29.14 16.77
CA GLY A 411 16.56 -27.96 16.06
C GLY A 411 15.58 -26.80 16.20
N SER A 412 16.01 -25.62 15.80
CA SER A 412 15.16 -24.43 15.77
C SER A 412 15.45 -23.55 14.55
N LEU A 413 14.50 -22.67 14.24
CA LEU A 413 14.61 -21.62 13.24
C LEU A 413 13.88 -20.37 13.74
N THR A 414 14.34 -19.19 13.31
CA THR A 414 13.73 -17.91 13.67
C THR A 414 12.88 -17.38 12.53
N VAL A 415 11.73 -16.81 12.88
CA VAL A 415 10.85 -16.08 11.97
C VAL A 415 11.00 -14.58 12.27
N ASN A 416 11.51 -13.84 11.30
CA ASN A 416 11.51 -12.40 11.30
C ASN A 416 10.22 -11.93 10.61
N ALA A 417 9.32 -11.30 11.35
CA ALA A 417 8.08 -10.74 10.83
C ALA A 417 7.76 -9.45 11.59
N PRO A 418 7.14 -8.43 10.95
CA PRO A 418 6.65 -7.24 11.63
C PRO A 418 5.68 -7.58 12.77
N ALA A 419 5.68 -6.79 13.84
CA ALA A 419 4.78 -7.00 14.97
C ALA A 419 3.31 -7.09 14.52
N GLY A 420 2.58 -8.08 15.01
CA GLY A 420 1.18 -8.33 14.63
C GLY A 420 0.98 -9.14 13.34
N CYS A 421 2.02 -9.41 12.55
CA CYS A 421 1.91 -10.28 11.37
C CYS A 421 1.78 -11.75 11.76
N PRO A 422 0.66 -12.43 11.45
CA PRO A 422 0.47 -13.83 11.79
C PRO A 422 1.29 -14.73 10.87
N TRP A 423 1.78 -15.85 11.39
CA TRP A 423 2.42 -16.89 10.60
C TRP A 423 2.14 -18.27 11.19
N THR A 424 2.31 -19.31 10.36
CA THR A 424 2.17 -20.71 10.75
C THR A 424 3.40 -21.51 10.34
N ALA A 425 3.60 -22.63 11.01
CA ALA A 425 4.66 -23.60 10.74
C ALA A 425 4.06 -25.01 10.70
N ALA A 426 4.42 -25.78 9.68
CA ALA A 426 4.02 -27.18 9.53
C ALA A 426 5.19 -28.02 9.03
N SER A 427 5.22 -29.30 9.41
CA SER A 427 6.17 -30.27 8.86
C SER A 427 5.54 -31.03 7.70
N ASN A 428 6.28 -31.16 6.60
CA ASN A 428 5.91 -32.04 5.48
C ASN A 428 6.64 -33.39 5.54
N ALA A 429 7.40 -33.66 6.61
CA ALA A 429 8.14 -34.90 6.79
C ALA A 429 7.66 -35.63 8.06
N PRO A 430 7.23 -36.90 7.97
CA PRO A 430 6.64 -37.62 9.11
C PRO A 430 7.61 -37.89 10.26
N TRP A 431 8.93 -37.78 10.00
CA TRP A 431 9.98 -37.93 11.00
C TRP A 431 10.40 -36.61 11.65
N ILE A 432 9.84 -35.46 11.25
CA ILE A 432 10.06 -34.15 11.87
C ILE A 432 8.76 -33.66 12.52
N SER A 433 8.81 -33.31 13.80
CA SER A 433 7.67 -32.79 14.57
C SER A 433 7.97 -31.40 15.13
N ILE A 434 7.04 -30.46 14.97
CA ILE A 434 7.15 -29.14 15.58
C ILE A 434 6.80 -29.27 17.06
N THR A 435 7.73 -28.89 17.94
CA THR A 435 7.59 -28.98 19.39
C THR A 435 7.12 -27.67 20.01
N SER A 436 7.38 -26.53 19.37
CA SER A 436 6.85 -25.23 19.75
C SER A 436 6.85 -24.26 18.56
N GLY A 437 5.97 -23.25 18.58
CA GLY A 437 5.85 -22.27 17.49
C GLY A 437 5.16 -22.81 16.24
N ALA A 438 4.09 -23.61 16.37
CA ALA A 438 3.27 -24.03 15.22
C ALA A 438 2.50 -22.85 14.58
N SER A 439 2.29 -21.78 15.34
CA SER A 439 1.80 -20.49 14.87
C SER A 439 2.30 -19.37 15.79
N GLY A 440 2.27 -18.13 15.29
CA GLY A 440 2.65 -16.95 16.07
C GLY A 440 2.30 -15.65 15.36
N THR A 441 2.55 -14.53 16.04
CA THR A 441 2.41 -13.16 15.50
C THR A 441 3.68 -12.37 15.78
N GLY A 442 4.18 -11.60 14.81
CA GLY A 442 5.45 -10.88 14.94
C GLY A 442 6.68 -11.79 14.94
N PRO A 443 7.84 -11.30 15.42
CA PRO A 443 9.05 -12.11 15.50
C PRO A 443 8.87 -13.34 16.40
N GLY A 444 9.44 -14.47 16.03
CA GLY A 444 9.31 -15.69 16.83
C GLY A 444 10.29 -16.80 16.50
N THR A 445 10.18 -17.92 17.22
CA THR A 445 11.02 -19.10 17.05
C THR A 445 10.15 -20.33 16.88
N VAL A 446 10.48 -21.16 15.88
CA VAL A 446 9.89 -22.49 15.71
C VAL A 446 10.92 -23.51 16.17
N SER A 447 10.56 -24.33 17.15
CA SER A 447 11.38 -25.46 17.58
C SER A 447 10.79 -26.76 17.07
N PHE A 448 11.66 -27.69 16.67
CA PHE A 448 11.26 -28.98 16.15
C PHE A 448 12.18 -30.09 16.63
N SER A 449 11.71 -31.33 16.55
CA SER A 449 12.49 -32.54 16.80
C SER A 449 12.43 -33.46 15.58
N ALA A 450 13.51 -34.23 15.38
CA ALA A 450 13.60 -35.27 14.37
C ALA A 450 13.78 -36.64 15.03
N SER A 451 13.02 -37.63 14.60
CA SER A 451 13.24 -39.03 15.01
C SER A 451 14.53 -39.58 14.41
N ALA A 452 15.03 -40.69 14.99
CA ALA A 452 16.20 -41.37 14.46
C ALA A 452 16.00 -41.77 12.98
N ASN A 453 17.06 -41.64 12.20
CA ASN A 453 17.15 -42.19 10.86
C ASN A 453 17.50 -43.68 10.97
N PRO A 454 16.65 -44.62 10.51
CA PRO A 454 16.95 -46.05 10.53
C PRO A 454 17.83 -46.49 9.35
N ASP A 455 17.94 -45.64 8.32
CA ASP A 455 18.62 -45.96 7.07
C ASP A 455 20.10 -45.63 7.14
N SER A 456 20.94 -46.43 6.49
CA SER A 456 22.38 -46.19 6.37
C SER A 456 22.75 -45.03 5.43
N ASN A 457 21.76 -44.37 4.83
CA ASN A 457 21.93 -43.19 3.98
C ASN A 457 21.38 -41.93 4.68
N PRO A 458 22.00 -40.75 4.48
CA PRO A 458 21.45 -39.49 4.97
C PRO A 458 20.09 -39.20 4.32
N ARG A 459 19.24 -38.47 5.04
CA ARG A 459 17.90 -38.08 4.56
C ARG A 459 17.64 -36.60 4.77
N SER A 460 16.69 -36.06 4.03
CA SER A 460 16.23 -34.67 4.18
C SER A 460 14.71 -34.58 4.17
N GLY A 461 14.18 -33.59 4.87
CA GLY A 461 12.75 -33.31 4.98
C GLY A 461 12.54 -31.80 5.02
N SER A 462 11.31 -31.33 4.80
CA SER A 462 11.04 -29.89 4.75
C SER A 462 10.02 -29.44 5.77
N LEU A 463 10.25 -28.28 6.35
CA LEU A 463 9.27 -27.49 7.09
C LEU A 463 8.71 -26.39 6.19
N ARG A 464 7.41 -26.10 6.29
CA ARG A 464 6.79 -24.92 5.69
C ARG A 464 6.51 -23.90 6.78
N VAL A 465 7.20 -22.77 6.77
CA VAL A 465 7.15 -21.74 7.82
C VAL A 465 6.91 -20.38 7.17
N ALA A 466 5.88 -19.67 7.62
CA ALA A 466 5.51 -18.36 7.08
C ALA A 466 5.40 -18.34 5.53
N GLY A 467 4.88 -19.45 4.96
CA GLY A 467 4.74 -19.65 3.52
C GLY A 467 6.01 -20.16 2.81
N GLN A 468 7.19 -20.08 3.43
CA GLN A 468 8.48 -20.49 2.86
C GLN A 468 8.81 -21.95 3.19
N THR A 469 9.58 -22.61 2.33
CA THR A 469 10.03 -23.98 2.52
C THR A 469 11.49 -24.01 2.99
N VAL A 470 11.74 -24.65 4.13
CA VAL A 470 13.08 -24.81 4.71
C VAL A 470 13.41 -26.30 4.77
N THR A 471 14.59 -26.68 4.28
CA THR A 471 15.05 -28.08 4.27
C THR A 471 15.86 -28.38 5.53
N VAL A 472 15.51 -29.47 6.21
CA VAL A 472 16.23 -30.04 7.35
C VAL A 472 16.98 -31.27 6.86
N TYR A 473 18.29 -31.30 7.07
CA TYR A 473 19.15 -32.44 6.75
C TYR A 473 19.39 -33.28 8.00
N GLN A 474 19.42 -34.60 7.82
CA GLN A 474 19.76 -35.55 8.86
C GLN A 474 20.78 -36.55 8.33
N ASN A 475 21.85 -36.78 9.10
CA ASN A 475 22.89 -37.73 8.75
C ASN A 475 22.34 -39.17 8.63
N ALA A 476 23.14 -40.03 7.98
CA ALA A 476 22.87 -41.46 7.95
C ALA A 476 22.64 -42.01 9.36
N GLY A 477 21.64 -42.85 9.48
CA GLY A 477 21.41 -43.69 10.63
C GLY A 477 22.54 -44.69 10.86
N VAL A 478 22.67 -45.13 12.10
CA VAL A 478 23.44 -46.36 12.38
C VAL A 478 22.52 -47.52 12.02
N ALA A 479 22.93 -48.38 11.09
CA ALA A 479 22.15 -49.56 10.71
C ALA A 479 21.76 -50.35 11.96
N CYS A 480 20.46 -50.60 12.14
CA CYS A 480 19.97 -51.25 13.34
C CYS A 480 20.49 -52.69 13.44
N THR A 481 21.30 -52.94 14.45
CA THR A 481 21.72 -54.28 14.85
C THR A 481 20.81 -54.79 15.96
N TYR A 482 20.35 -56.03 15.84
CA TYR A 482 19.49 -56.68 16.82
C TYR A 482 20.21 -57.91 17.37
N SER A 483 20.25 -58.04 18.69
CA SER A 483 20.72 -59.26 19.36
C SER A 483 19.63 -59.79 20.30
N LEU A 484 19.39 -61.09 20.24
CA LEU A 484 18.39 -61.78 21.06
C LEU A 484 19.07 -62.52 22.21
N ASN A 485 18.56 -62.34 23.43
CA ASN A 485 19.03 -63.06 24.60
C ASN A 485 17.85 -63.55 25.46
N PRO A 486 17.66 -64.88 25.64
CA PRO A 486 18.44 -65.96 25.01
C PRO A 486 18.23 -66.01 23.48
N GLY A 487 19.16 -66.63 22.74
CA GLY A 487 19.07 -66.78 21.28
C GLY A 487 18.12 -67.90 20.80
N GLN A 488 17.79 -68.84 21.69
CA GLN A 488 16.83 -69.93 21.46
C GLN A 488 16.27 -70.40 22.81
N GLN A 489 15.18 -71.17 22.81
CA GLN A 489 14.64 -71.78 24.02
C GLN A 489 14.14 -73.21 23.77
N SER A 490 14.24 -74.06 24.80
CA SER A 490 13.63 -75.40 24.80
C SER A 490 12.64 -75.55 25.95
N LEU A 491 11.45 -76.09 25.67
CA LEU A 491 10.40 -76.35 26.67
C LEU A 491 9.99 -77.82 26.70
N ALA A 492 9.48 -78.25 27.85
CA ALA A 492 8.85 -79.56 28.01
C ALA A 492 7.54 -79.66 27.20
N ALA A 493 7.06 -80.89 27.02
CA ALA A 493 5.82 -81.18 26.29
C ALA A 493 4.58 -80.46 26.85
N SER A 494 4.57 -80.11 28.14
CA SER A 494 3.50 -79.32 28.76
C SER A 494 3.34 -77.91 28.19
N GLY A 495 4.37 -77.38 27.50
CA GLY A 495 4.39 -75.97 27.10
C GLY A 495 4.59 -75.04 28.30
N GLY A 496 4.29 -73.75 28.11
CA GLY A 496 4.46 -72.73 29.13
C GLY A 496 4.70 -71.32 28.57
N ALA A 497 4.86 -70.35 29.46
CA ALA A 497 5.26 -68.99 29.09
C ALA A 497 6.78 -68.88 28.97
N GLY A 498 7.25 -67.99 28.09
CA GLY A 498 8.67 -67.65 27.93
C GLY A 498 8.85 -66.19 27.55
N SER A 499 10.09 -65.71 27.62
CA SER A 499 10.45 -64.37 27.17
C SER A 499 11.82 -64.35 26.50
N VAL A 500 12.02 -63.40 25.61
CA VAL A 500 13.31 -63.12 24.95
C VAL A 500 13.55 -61.61 24.96
N GLY A 501 14.74 -61.21 25.42
CA GLY A 501 15.19 -59.83 25.37
C GLY A 501 15.74 -59.48 23.98
N VAL A 502 15.38 -58.29 23.50
CA VAL A 502 15.87 -57.67 22.26
C VAL A 502 16.76 -56.50 22.65
N THR A 503 18.04 -56.57 22.31
CA THR A 503 18.96 -55.44 22.50
C THR A 503 19.22 -54.76 21.16
N THR A 504 18.97 -53.45 21.10
CA THR A 504 19.20 -52.59 19.94
C THR A 504 19.31 -51.12 20.36
N ALA A 505 19.81 -50.25 19.47
CA ALA A 505 19.95 -48.82 19.71
C ALA A 505 18.57 -48.14 19.83
N SER A 506 18.49 -47.05 20.61
CA SER A 506 17.29 -46.22 20.68
C SER A 506 16.92 -45.70 19.28
N GLY A 507 15.64 -45.81 18.90
CA GLY A 507 15.19 -45.42 17.57
C GLY A 507 15.13 -46.55 16.53
N CYS A 508 15.57 -47.77 16.88
CA CYS A 508 15.50 -48.95 16.00
C CYS A 508 14.17 -49.73 16.16
N PRO A 509 13.26 -49.69 15.17
CA PRO A 509 11.98 -50.39 15.26
C PRO A 509 12.12 -51.88 14.92
N TRP A 510 11.44 -52.73 15.69
CA TRP A 510 11.34 -54.15 15.40
C TRP A 510 9.92 -54.67 15.67
N THR A 511 9.56 -55.76 14.99
CA THR A 511 8.32 -56.53 15.22
C THR A 511 8.68 -57.97 15.56
N ALA A 512 7.80 -58.65 16.30
CA ALA A 512 7.92 -60.04 16.68
C ALA A 512 6.76 -60.84 16.09
N THR A 513 7.04 -61.82 15.24
CA THR A 513 6.01 -62.63 14.58
C THR A 513 6.33 -64.12 14.66
N SER A 514 5.40 -64.90 15.18
CA SER A 514 5.51 -66.35 15.23
C SER A 514 5.17 -66.97 13.87
N ASN A 515 5.93 -67.98 13.44
CA ASN A 515 5.61 -68.78 12.26
C ASN A 515 4.69 -69.98 12.57
N SER A 516 4.34 -70.17 13.84
CA SER A 516 3.70 -71.39 14.33
C SER A 516 2.44 -71.05 15.11
N THR A 517 1.35 -71.76 14.82
CA THR A 517 0.05 -71.55 15.50
C THR A 517 0.03 -71.96 16.97
N TRP A 518 1.03 -72.72 17.43
CA TRP A 518 1.18 -73.17 18.81
C TRP A 518 2.15 -72.31 19.65
N ILE A 519 2.73 -71.25 19.06
CA ILE A 519 3.51 -70.22 19.75
C ILE A 519 2.79 -68.88 19.55
N THR A 520 2.35 -68.26 20.65
CA THR A 520 1.61 -66.99 20.63
C THR A 520 2.43 -65.90 21.30
N VAL A 521 2.68 -64.79 20.61
CA VAL A 521 3.27 -63.59 21.23
C VAL A 521 2.18 -62.92 22.07
N THR A 522 2.38 -62.88 23.39
CA THR A 522 1.39 -62.38 24.36
C THR A 522 1.66 -60.94 24.80
N ALA A 523 2.91 -60.46 24.71
CA ALA A 523 3.27 -59.06 24.90
C ALA A 523 4.56 -58.70 24.14
N GLY A 524 4.75 -57.42 23.80
CA GLY A 524 5.93 -56.95 23.08
C GLY A 524 5.97 -57.38 21.61
N ALA A 525 4.82 -57.38 20.92
CA ALA A 525 4.75 -57.72 19.50
C ALA A 525 5.49 -56.73 18.57
N SER A 526 5.79 -55.53 19.07
CA SER A 526 6.68 -54.55 18.44
C SER A 526 7.38 -53.69 19.48
N GLY A 527 8.47 -53.04 19.09
CA GLY A 527 9.23 -52.14 19.94
C GLY A 527 10.08 -51.15 19.13
N ASN A 528 10.55 -50.10 19.80
CA ASN A 528 11.46 -49.10 19.24
C ASN A 528 12.59 -48.83 20.25
N GLY A 529 13.79 -49.36 19.98
CA GLY A 529 14.85 -49.52 20.99
C GLY A 529 14.81 -50.89 21.66
N SER A 530 15.66 -51.08 22.68
CA SER A 530 15.73 -52.36 23.41
C SER A 530 14.41 -52.68 24.15
N GLY A 531 14.05 -53.95 24.24
CA GLY A 531 12.79 -54.38 24.87
C GLY A 531 12.69 -55.90 25.06
N THR A 532 11.51 -56.39 25.44
CA THR A 532 11.27 -57.81 25.73
C THR A 532 10.03 -58.31 25.02
N VAL A 533 10.13 -59.46 24.35
CA VAL A 533 9.00 -60.19 23.77
C VAL A 533 8.60 -61.29 24.74
N VAL A 534 7.32 -61.34 25.12
CA VAL A 534 6.74 -62.40 25.94
C VAL A 534 5.86 -63.26 25.07
N TYR A 535 5.98 -64.58 25.20
CA TYR A 535 5.23 -65.54 24.40
C TYR A 535 4.73 -66.71 25.25
N SER A 536 3.72 -67.42 24.73
CA SER A 536 3.22 -68.67 25.28
C SER A 536 3.31 -69.79 24.26
N VAL A 537 3.59 -71.00 24.76
CA VAL A 537 3.75 -72.23 23.97
C VAL A 537 2.68 -73.21 24.42
N ALA A 538 1.78 -73.62 23.52
CA ALA A 538 0.77 -74.62 23.80
C ALA A 538 1.40 -76.01 24.04
N ALA A 539 0.75 -76.87 24.82
CA ALA A 539 1.23 -78.24 25.05
C ALA A 539 1.39 -79.02 23.73
N ASN A 540 2.44 -79.83 23.63
CA ASN A 540 2.63 -80.79 22.55
C ASN A 540 2.08 -82.15 23.00
N ALA A 541 0.95 -82.57 22.44
CA ALA A 541 0.35 -83.87 22.73
C ALA A 541 0.96 -85.03 21.92
N GLY A 542 1.82 -84.74 20.93
CA GLY A 542 2.52 -85.74 20.14
C GLY A 542 3.75 -86.30 20.88
N THR A 543 4.17 -87.50 20.52
CA THR A 543 5.37 -88.15 21.08
C THR A 543 6.67 -87.66 20.45
N SER A 544 6.62 -87.01 19.28
CA SER A 544 7.76 -86.37 18.63
C SER A 544 7.96 -84.93 19.12
N SER A 545 9.22 -84.51 19.24
CA SER A 545 9.55 -83.09 19.45
C SER A 545 9.14 -82.26 18.24
N ARG A 546 8.76 -80.99 18.46
CA ARG A 546 8.45 -80.01 17.42
C ARG A 546 9.25 -78.72 17.62
N SER A 547 9.50 -77.98 16.55
CA SER A 547 10.19 -76.70 16.57
C SER A 547 9.41 -75.64 15.80
N GLY A 548 9.41 -74.41 16.33
CA GLY A 548 8.82 -73.23 15.71
C GLY A 548 9.73 -72.03 15.96
N SER A 549 9.44 -70.89 15.37
CA SER A 549 10.26 -69.68 15.55
C SER A 549 9.44 -68.41 15.65
N ILE A 550 10.01 -67.44 16.38
CA ILE A 550 9.56 -66.05 16.38
C ILE A 550 10.62 -65.23 15.64
N THR A 551 10.23 -64.55 14.57
CA THR A 551 11.11 -63.60 13.86
C THR A 551 11.02 -62.24 14.54
N ILE A 552 12.14 -61.71 15.05
CA ILE A 552 12.23 -60.48 15.83
C ILE A 552 13.32 -59.57 15.25
N GLY A 553 12.96 -58.42 14.68
CA GLY A 553 13.94 -57.49 14.09
C GLY A 553 14.81 -58.15 13.00
N GLY A 554 14.25 -59.11 12.26
CA GLY A 554 14.96 -59.91 11.26
C GLY A 554 15.79 -61.08 11.83
N GLN A 555 15.95 -61.19 13.15
CA GLN A 555 16.60 -62.32 13.81
C GLN A 555 15.60 -63.46 14.06
N VAL A 556 16.05 -64.70 14.03
CA VAL A 556 15.21 -65.89 14.25
C VAL A 556 15.45 -66.43 15.65
N PHE A 557 14.42 -66.39 16.50
CA PHE A 557 14.41 -67.03 17.82
C PHE A 557 13.72 -68.39 17.73
N THR A 558 14.49 -69.47 17.85
CA THR A 558 13.96 -70.84 17.76
C THR A 558 13.43 -71.33 19.10
N VAL A 559 12.21 -71.86 19.08
CA VAL A 559 11.57 -72.54 20.21
C VAL A 559 11.41 -74.02 19.88
N SER A 560 12.15 -74.86 20.61
CA SER A 560 12.03 -76.32 20.54
C SER A 560 11.15 -76.83 21.68
N GLN A 561 10.26 -77.77 21.40
CA GLN A 561 9.37 -78.36 22.39
C GLN A 561 9.42 -79.88 22.33
N SER A 562 9.69 -80.52 23.47
CA SER A 562 9.72 -81.99 23.57
C SER A 562 8.35 -82.61 23.27
N GLY A 563 8.34 -83.87 22.83
CA GLY A 563 7.12 -84.68 22.76
C GLY A 563 6.76 -85.30 24.12
N VAL A 564 5.51 -85.74 24.28
CA VAL A 564 5.07 -86.47 25.48
C VAL A 564 5.81 -87.79 25.57
N SER A 565 6.41 -88.07 26.73
CA SER A 565 7.00 -89.39 27.02
C SER A 565 5.89 -90.35 27.47
N CYS A 566 5.71 -91.47 26.77
CA CYS A 566 4.78 -92.51 27.21
C CYS A 566 5.35 -93.26 28.42
N THR A 567 4.68 -93.17 29.57
CA THR A 567 4.97 -94.04 30.72
C THR A 567 4.06 -95.27 30.65
N TYR A 568 4.64 -96.44 30.38
CA TYR A 568 3.94 -97.72 30.48
C TYR A 568 4.07 -98.26 31.89
N SER A 569 2.95 -98.60 32.54
CA SER A 569 2.93 -99.35 33.80
C SER A 569 2.18 -100.66 33.60
N ILE A 570 2.73 -101.75 34.12
CA ILE A 570 2.09 -103.07 34.12
C ILE A 570 1.52 -103.28 35.52
N SER A 571 0.20 -103.53 35.62
CA SER A 571 -0.50 -103.83 36.89
C SER A 571 -1.58 -104.91 36.69
N PRO A 572 -1.58 -106.00 37.50
CA PRO A 572 -0.57 -106.33 38.49
C PRO A 572 0.73 -106.81 37.83
N ASN A 573 1.86 -106.48 38.45
CA ASN A 573 3.20 -106.89 38.02
C ASN A 573 3.55 -108.35 38.36
N SER A 574 2.59 -109.10 38.93
CA SER A 574 2.58 -110.55 39.05
C SER A 574 1.16 -111.03 39.37
N ASN A 575 0.74 -112.17 38.83
CA ASN A 575 -0.47 -112.87 39.26
C ASN A 575 -0.11 -114.36 39.47
N SER A 576 -0.41 -114.90 40.64
CA SER A 576 -0.13 -116.28 41.01
C SER A 576 -1.35 -117.17 40.70
N VAL A 577 -1.15 -118.22 39.91
CA VAL A 577 -2.16 -119.21 39.55
C VAL A 577 -2.04 -120.40 40.51
N VAL A 578 -3.14 -120.79 41.16
CA VAL A 578 -3.28 -122.06 41.91
C VAL A 578 -4.42 -122.85 41.31
#